data_AF-A0AAN7V2I4-F1
#
_entry.id   AF-A0AAN7V2I4-F1
#
_cell.length_a   1.000
_cell.length_b   1.000
_cell.length_c   1.000
_cell.angle_alpha   90.00
_cell.angle_beta   90.00
_cell.angle_gamma   90.00
#
_symmetry.space_group_name_H-M   'P 1'
#
loop_
_entity.id
_entity.type
_entity.pdbx_description
1 polymer ?
#
loop_
_entity_poly.entity_id
_entity_poly.type
_entity_poly.pdbx_seq_one_letter_code
_entity_poly.pdbx_strand_id
1 'polypeptide(L)'
;MRRAAESPNIRELLRERLEGYTMWASWNPNIELISDWASPLLANCRQKLGVVLDLEGPDTTGGQHSTLRGASLSQDDSVYSRVLRAASCAIRFGEEGVKCLIEFCASIDGLTERSVGLLESIVELDNPTRFAEAGILFHFPREYILNPSVNGRISILISALHAMDGSQTLQQLLESDVVGRLYETLRDAQNICTNQLRKGDPSDRMALGIVRLARVLISATWLSHRWTIEYTEMLNQIPPEGELTRALDRISRSAGIEKQKDVDFLIEKLCAGPCAINGARNESLDGIRPEDPVWAVPMDLDRERLRQILARIECIDKAAATLCIKAAQTENDGFVQSLCTMIGVDTDQVCVNLAGCLGPQVRRSGNLDPCWKTLLLGMMRARPTDLLDRLSESLSLQSWQSWLKCLQHIFGDGYLDPEGQLGFTKTKIRQLTRRKISLTRAVSISSTATRSTEGSSPTSGPAHHHWGLHRTDSLSELATPLTIPALQELDDQPGVFFKASDNQHALGHPVRTATFTETSIGSGSPIPWYERDNELINSRAAPVGLEGTPGMGCGVIDEDEDIYNEGSMSFQSLVNGAPNL
;
A
#
# COMPACT_ATOMS: atom_id res chain seq x y z
N MET A 1 -33.48 19.02 9.46
CA MET A 1 -32.13 19.52 9.78
C MET A 1 -31.79 20.81 9.02
N ARG A 2 -31.60 20.85 7.69
CA ARG A 2 -31.29 22.11 6.95
C ARG A 2 -32.33 23.23 7.14
N ARG A 3 -33.63 22.96 6.90
CA ARG A 3 -34.74 23.91 7.21
C ARG A 3 -34.87 24.24 8.71
N ALA A 4 -34.34 23.39 9.57
CA ALA A 4 -34.30 23.58 11.02
C ALA A 4 -33.12 24.45 11.47
N ALA A 5 -32.02 24.47 10.71
CA ALA A 5 -30.83 25.26 11.00
C ALA A 5 -30.95 26.72 10.54
N GLU A 6 -31.82 27.02 9.57
CA GLU A 6 -32.03 28.39 9.05
C GLU A 6 -33.09 29.18 9.85
N SER A 7 -33.93 28.51 10.63
CA SER A 7 -34.94 29.16 11.46
C SER A 7 -34.37 29.47 12.85
N PRO A 8 -34.29 30.75 13.28
CA PRO A 8 -33.79 31.10 14.61
C PRO A 8 -34.59 30.40 15.72
N ASN A 9 -35.91 30.27 15.54
CA ASN A 9 -36.78 29.57 16.48
C ASN A 9 -36.48 28.07 16.59
N ILE A 10 -36.08 27.42 15.49
CA ILE A 10 -35.74 25.99 15.53
C ILE A 10 -34.32 25.78 16.07
N ARG A 11 -33.38 26.71 15.84
CA ARG A 11 -32.08 26.71 16.53
C ARG A 11 -32.26 26.85 18.05
N GLU A 12 -33.13 27.75 18.47
CA GLU A 12 -33.41 28.01 19.89
C GLU A 12 -34.11 26.79 20.53
N LEU A 13 -35.08 26.20 19.82
CA LEU A 13 -35.77 24.99 20.25
C LEU A 13 -34.86 23.74 20.26
N LEU A 14 -33.92 23.62 19.32
CA LEU A 14 -32.87 22.60 19.35
C LEU A 14 -31.88 22.87 20.49
N ARG A 15 -31.53 24.12 20.79
CA ARG A 15 -30.65 24.48 21.91
C ARG A 15 -31.30 24.15 23.26
N GLU A 16 -32.61 24.43 23.42
CA GLU A 16 -33.39 24.06 24.61
C GLU A 16 -33.62 22.55 24.72
N ARG A 17 -33.91 21.84 23.61
CA ARG A 17 -34.21 20.39 23.62
C ARG A 17 -32.96 19.52 23.65
N LEU A 18 -31.85 20.00 23.11
CA LEU A 18 -30.55 19.33 23.04
C LEU A 18 -29.55 19.93 24.03
N GLU A 19 -30.01 20.62 25.07
CA GLU A 19 -29.17 21.19 26.13
C GLU A 19 -28.30 20.11 26.81
N GLY A 20 -28.75 18.85 26.79
CA GLY A 20 -27.97 17.67 27.21
C GLY A 20 -27.02 17.08 26.15
N TYR A 21 -27.09 17.52 24.90
CA TYR A 21 -26.24 17.07 23.80
C TYR A 21 -25.34 18.22 23.32
N THR A 22 -24.34 18.52 24.13
CA THR A 22 -23.33 19.59 23.95
C THR A 22 -22.68 19.61 22.55
N MET A 23 -22.58 18.46 21.88
CA MET A 23 -22.10 18.32 20.51
C MET A 23 -22.91 19.10 19.45
N TRP A 24 -24.23 19.25 19.63
CA TRP A 24 -25.09 19.94 18.66
C TRP A 24 -25.16 21.45 18.89
N ALA A 25 -24.93 21.88 20.13
CA ALA A 25 -24.95 23.30 20.49
C ALA A 25 -23.75 24.07 19.90
N SER A 26 -22.62 23.37 19.74
CA SER A 26 -21.39 23.91 19.16
C SER A 26 -21.33 23.75 17.63
N TRP A 27 -22.15 22.88 17.04
CA TRP A 27 -22.09 22.53 15.62
C TRP A 27 -22.33 23.75 14.70
N ASN A 28 -21.33 24.09 13.91
CA ASN A 28 -21.35 25.18 12.93
C ASN A 28 -20.66 24.74 11.64
N PRO A 29 -21.34 23.95 10.78
CA PRO A 29 -20.75 23.41 9.57
C PRO A 29 -20.68 24.44 8.44
N ASN A 30 -19.88 24.13 7.42
CA ASN A 30 -19.88 24.88 6.17
C ASN A 30 -21.17 24.60 5.36
N ILE A 31 -22.09 25.57 5.37
CA ILE A 31 -23.41 25.45 4.74
C ILE A 31 -23.32 25.30 3.22
N GLU A 32 -22.37 25.99 2.58
CA GLU A 32 -22.16 25.92 1.13
C GLU A 32 -21.72 24.51 0.74
N LEU A 33 -20.77 23.94 1.49
CA LEU A 33 -20.30 22.57 1.28
C LEU A 33 -21.43 21.54 1.43
N ILE A 34 -22.21 21.65 2.50
CA ILE A 34 -23.37 20.76 2.70
C ILE A 34 -24.37 20.96 1.56
N SER A 35 -24.56 22.19 1.06
CA SER A 35 -25.42 22.49 -0.09
C SER A 35 -25.06 21.64 -1.30
N ASP A 36 -23.79 21.67 -1.68
CA ASP A 36 -23.26 20.88 -2.79
C ASP A 36 -23.46 19.37 -2.54
N TRP A 37 -23.31 18.94 -1.28
CA TRP A 37 -23.46 17.53 -0.89
C TRP A 37 -24.90 17.04 -0.75
N ALA A 38 -25.89 17.93 -0.81
CA ALA A 38 -27.29 17.55 -0.84
C ALA A 38 -27.77 17.16 -2.25
N SER A 39 -26.85 17.09 -3.22
CA SER A 39 -27.11 16.61 -4.57
C SER A 39 -27.77 15.21 -4.55
N PRO A 40 -28.78 14.96 -5.40
CA PRO A 40 -29.38 13.63 -5.57
C PRO A 40 -28.36 12.54 -5.89
N LEU A 41 -27.25 12.91 -6.53
CA LEU A 41 -26.15 11.99 -6.87
C LEU A 41 -25.59 11.26 -5.64
N LEU A 42 -25.56 11.94 -4.49
CA LEU A 42 -24.99 11.40 -3.26
C LEU A 42 -25.97 10.57 -2.44
N ALA A 43 -27.26 10.59 -2.77
CA ALA A 43 -28.29 9.92 -1.97
C ALA A 43 -28.00 8.41 -1.81
N ASN A 44 -27.53 7.76 -2.87
CA ASN A 44 -27.22 6.32 -2.88
C ASN A 44 -25.81 5.98 -2.37
N CYS A 45 -24.94 6.99 -2.27
CA CYS A 45 -23.52 6.80 -1.96
C CYS A 45 -23.14 7.33 -0.58
N ARG A 46 -24.08 7.99 0.12
CA ARG A 46 -23.83 8.68 1.39
C ARG A 46 -23.18 7.81 2.46
N GLN A 47 -23.59 6.54 2.56
CA GLN A 47 -23.00 5.61 3.53
C GLN A 47 -21.52 5.33 3.24
N LYS A 48 -21.15 5.19 1.96
CA LYS A 48 -19.77 4.92 1.53
C LYS A 48 -18.86 6.14 1.70
N LEU A 49 -19.45 7.34 1.71
CA LEU A 49 -18.76 8.61 1.89
C LEU A 49 -18.78 9.12 3.34
N GLY A 50 -19.28 8.31 4.28
CA GLY A 50 -19.46 8.71 5.68
C GLY A 50 -18.20 9.35 6.26
N VAL A 51 -17.03 8.75 6.03
CA VAL A 51 -15.73 9.24 6.52
C VAL A 51 -15.46 10.71 6.17
N VAL A 52 -15.77 11.13 4.94
CA VAL A 52 -15.54 12.52 4.48
C VAL A 52 -16.72 13.43 4.88
N LEU A 53 -17.95 12.92 4.78
CA LEU A 53 -19.15 13.71 5.10
C LEU A 53 -19.25 14.02 6.61
N ASP A 54 -18.78 13.11 7.46
CA ASP A 54 -18.84 13.23 8.92
C ASP A 54 -17.85 14.29 9.44
N LEU A 55 -16.84 14.69 8.65
CA LEU A 55 -15.92 15.78 9.02
C LEU A 55 -16.62 17.13 9.24
N GLU A 56 -17.71 17.38 8.50
CA GLU A 56 -18.60 18.54 8.71
C GLU A 56 -19.79 18.20 9.63
N GLY A 57 -19.81 17.02 10.22
CA GLY A 57 -20.76 16.62 11.26
C GLY A 57 -20.49 17.31 12.60
N PRO A 58 -21.43 17.19 13.56
CA PRO A 58 -21.24 17.67 14.93
C PRO A 58 -20.06 16.96 15.60
N ASP A 59 -19.40 17.64 16.53
CA ASP A 59 -18.27 17.07 17.27
C ASP A 59 -18.73 15.96 18.23
N THR A 60 -18.53 14.70 17.83
CA THR A 60 -18.86 13.52 18.63
C THR A 60 -17.83 13.21 19.73
N THR A 61 -16.74 13.95 19.81
CA THR A 61 -15.63 13.69 20.75
C THR A 61 -15.88 14.30 22.14
N GLY A 62 -16.87 15.19 22.24
CA GLY A 62 -17.21 15.90 23.47
C GLY A 62 -16.34 17.13 23.75
N GLY A 63 -15.42 17.49 22.85
CA GLY A 63 -14.57 18.68 22.95
C GLY A 63 -15.32 20.01 22.71
N GLN A 64 -16.57 19.94 22.25
CA GLN A 64 -17.43 21.09 21.90
C GLN A 64 -16.87 21.93 20.74
N HIS A 65 -16.22 21.26 19.79
CA HIS A 65 -15.73 21.91 18.58
C HIS A 65 -16.87 22.16 17.60
N SER A 66 -16.66 23.11 16.68
CA SER A 66 -17.68 23.49 15.70
C SER A 66 -18.06 22.37 14.74
N THR A 67 -17.14 21.46 14.46
CA THR A 67 -17.32 20.31 13.58
C THR A 67 -16.40 19.19 14.06
N LEU A 68 -16.62 17.95 13.59
CA LEU A 68 -15.72 16.85 13.87
C LEU A 68 -14.29 17.15 13.39
N ARG A 69 -14.12 17.81 12.23
CA ARG A 69 -12.81 18.34 11.79
C ARG A 69 -12.17 19.21 12.87
N GLY A 70 -12.93 20.15 13.43
CA GLY A 70 -12.44 21.07 14.45
C GLY A 70 -12.00 20.35 15.74
N ALA A 71 -12.53 19.16 16.01
CA ALA A 71 -12.08 18.35 17.15
C ALA A 71 -10.75 17.65 16.91
N SER A 72 -10.35 17.46 15.65
CA SER A 72 -9.10 16.82 15.25
C SER A 72 -7.87 17.77 15.24
N LEU A 73 -7.98 18.97 15.86
CA LEU A 73 -7.04 20.11 15.79
C LEU A 73 -5.64 19.93 16.40
N SER A 74 -5.11 18.71 16.54
CA SER A 74 -3.79 18.51 17.15
C SER A 74 -2.59 18.86 16.24
N GLN A 75 -2.75 19.14 14.94
CA GLN A 75 -1.78 19.84 14.06
C GLN A 75 -2.18 19.94 12.57
N ASP A 76 -3.20 19.20 12.11
CA ASP A 76 -3.49 18.98 10.67
C ASP A 76 -4.79 19.60 10.15
N ASP A 77 -5.19 20.80 10.62
CA ASP A 77 -6.40 21.48 10.12
C ASP A 77 -6.35 21.73 8.59
N SER A 78 -5.13 21.78 8.03
CA SER A 78 -4.87 21.85 6.60
C SER A 78 -5.34 20.61 5.85
N VAL A 79 -5.08 19.40 6.36
CA VAL A 79 -5.37 18.12 5.67
C VAL A 79 -6.88 17.93 5.52
N TYR A 80 -7.63 18.10 6.60
CA TYR A 80 -9.09 17.94 6.59
C TYR A 80 -9.77 19.02 5.74
N SER A 81 -9.30 20.27 5.80
CA SER A 81 -9.86 21.34 4.98
C SER A 81 -9.56 21.12 3.48
N ARG A 82 -8.41 20.55 3.16
CA ARG A 82 -8.02 20.17 1.80
C ARG A 82 -8.84 19.01 1.26
N VAL A 83 -9.02 17.92 2.04
CA VAL A 83 -9.83 16.78 1.60
C VAL A 83 -11.28 17.19 1.35
N LEU A 84 -11.85 18.06 2.18
CA LEU A 84 -13.20 18.59 2.00
C LEU A 84 -13.35 19.43 0.74
N ARG A 85 -12.34 20.26 0.44
CA ARG A 85 -12.29 21.05 -0.80
C ARG A 85 -12.19 20.14 -2.02
N ALA A 86 -11.27 19.17 -1.99
CA ALA A 86 -11.09 18.21 -3.07
C ALA A 86 -12.35 17.36 -3.28
N ALA A 87 -13.02 16.95 -2.20
CA ALA A 87 -14.29 16.23 -2.27
C ALA A 87 -15.41 17.06 -2.90
N SER A 88 -15.56 18.32 -2.53
CA SER A 88 -16.56 19.18 -3.16
C SER A 88 -16.26 19.43 -4.64
N CYS A 89 -14.99 19.59 -5.01
CA CYS A 89 -14.60 19.66 -6.41
C CYS A 89 -14.94 18.35 -7.15
N ALA A 90 -14.61 17.19 -6.58
CA ALA A 90 -14.96 15.89 -7.15
C ALA A 90 -16.48 15.73 -7.36
N ILE A 91 -17.31 16.12 -6.39
CA ILE A 91 -18.77 16.06 -6.50
C ILE A 91 -19.30 16.92 -7.65
N ARG A 92 -18.65 18.05 -7.95
CA ARG A 92 -19.02 18.91 -9.08
C ARG A 92 -18.75 18.28 -10.44
N PHE A 93 -17.87 17.29 -10.53
CA PHE A 93 -17.66 16.49 -11.74
C PHE A 93 -18.77 15.43 -11.97
N GLY A 94 -19.74 15.32 -11.07
CA GLY A 94 -20.88 14.42 -11.23
C GLY A 94 -20.59 12.99 -10.78
N GLU A 95 -21.17 12.01 -11.47
CA GLU A 95 -21.14 10.61 -11.05
C GLU A 95 -19.72 10.03 -10.98
N GLU A 96 -18.87 10.33 -11.95
CA GLU A 96 -17.48 9.83 -11.98
C GLU A 96 -16.64 10.39 -10.84
N GLY A 97 -16.87 11.66 -10.48
CA GLY A 97 -16.23 12.27 -9.32
C GLY A 97 -16.66 11.65 -8.00
N VAL A 98 -17.95 11.33 -7.87
CA VAL A 98 -18.49 10.59 -6.71
C VAL A 98 -17.92 9.17 -6.64
N LYS A 99 -17.81 8.45 -7.76
CA LYS A 99 -17.18 7.12 -7.81
C LYS A 99 -15.74 7.16 -7.30
N CYS A 100 -14.94 8.09 -7.81
CA CYS A 100 -13.56 8.27 -7.37
C CYS A 100 -13.45 8.64 -5.87
N LEU A 101 -14.38 9.43 -5.32
CA LEU A 101 -14.42 9.67 -3.86
C LEU A 101 -14.77 8.44 -3.05
N ILE A 102 -15.62 7.57 -3.58
CA ILE A 102 -15.92 6.29 -2.93
C ILE A 102 -14.67 5.41 -2.92
N GLU A 103 -13.94 5.35 -4.04
CA GLU A 103 -12.69 4.60 -4.12
C GLU A 103 -11.64 5.18 -3.15
N PHE A 104 -11.52 6.50 -3.06
CA PHE A 104 -10.70 7.17 -2.05
C PHE A 104 -11.10 6.72 -0.63
N CYS A 105 -12.37 6.87 -0.25
CA CYS A 105 -12.84 6.49 1.09
C CYS A 105 -12.66 4.99 1.39
N ALA A 106 -12.77 4.12 0.39
CA ALA A 106 -12.63 2.68 0.55
C ALA A 106 -11.16 2.20 0.62
N SER A 107 -10.24 2.99 0.06
CA SER A 107 -8.83 2.63 -0.08
C SER A 107 -7.96 3.08 1.10
N ILE A 108 -8.34 4.17 1.77
CA ILE A 108 -7.52 4.79 2.81
C ILE A 108 -7.73 4.12 4.17
N ASP A 109 -6.63 3.70 4.80
CA ASP A 109 -6.63 3.29 6.21
C ASP A 109 -6.63 4.51 7.16
N GLY A 110 -6.31 5.70 6.63
CA GLY A 110 -6.33 6.98 7.35
C GLY A 110 -6.03 8.16 6.43
N LEU A 111 -6.48 9.36 6.82
CA LEU A 111 -6.22 10.60 6.09
C LEU A 111 -4.77 11.04 6.31
N THR A 112 -3.97 10.97 5.25
CA THR A 112 -2.56 11.41 5.23
C THR A 112 -2.37 12.53 4.22
N GLU A 113 -1.36 13.37 4.43
CA GLU A 113 -0.92 14.40 3.46
C GLU A 113 -0.77 13.84 2.04
N ARG A 114 -0.19 12.63 1.92
CA ARG A 114 -0.02 11.94 0.63
C ARG A 114 -1.35 11.56 -0.01
N SER A 115 -2.27 10.98 0.75
CA SER A 115 -3.59 10.57 0.24
C SER A 115 -4.45 11.76 -0.20
N VAL A 116 -4.37 12.88 0.53
CA VAL A 116 -5.07 14.11 0.18
C VAL A 116 -4.44 14.77 -1.04
N GLY A 117 -3.10 14.84 -1.10
CA GLY A 117 -2.39 15.34 -2.29
C GLY A 117 -2.70 14.51 -3.54
N LEU A 118 -2.88 13.19 -3.41
CA LEU A 118 -3.31 12.34 -4.51
C LEU A 118 -4.73 12.69 -4.97
N LEU A 119 -5.69 12.82 -4.05
CA LEU A 119 -7.07 13.21 -4.38
C LEU A 119 -7.13 14.59 -5.05
N GLU A 120 -6.40 15.58 -4.52
CA GLU A 120 -6.31 16.91 -5.13
C GLU A 120 -5.75 16.84 -6.56
N SER A 121 -4.67 16.08 -6.75
CA SER A 121 -4.03 15.93 -8.07
C SER A 121 -4.94 15.24 -9.09
N ILE A 122 -5.80 14.32 -8.66
CA ILE A 122 -6.82 13.68 -9.51
C ILE A 122 -7.91 14.69 -9.87
N VAL A 123 -8.35 15.47 -8.89
CA VAL A 123 -9.36 16.51 -9.08
C VAL A 123 -8.90 17.60 -10.06
N GLU A 124 -7.61 17.90 -10.08
CA GLU A 124 -6.98 18.88 -10.97
C GLU A 124 -6.87 18.43 -12.44
N LEU A 125 -7.13 17.15 -12.75
CA LEU A 125 -7.09 16.65 -14.14
C LEU A 125 -8.15 17.30 -15.05
N ASP A 126 -9.20 17.90 -14.46
CA ASP A 126 -10.31 18.60 -15.14
C ASP A 126 -10.93 17.85 -16.33
N ASN A 127 -10.86 16.51 -16.28
CA ASN A 127 -11.37 15.63 -17.32
C ASN A 127 -12.15 14.47 -16.69
N PRO A 128 -13.49 14.41 -16.86
CA PRO A 128 -14.34 13.39 -16.24
C PRO A 128 -13.94 11.94 -16.57
N THR A 129 -13.47 11.67 -17.80
CA THR A 129 -13.08 10.30 -18.18
C THR A 129 -11.81 9.88 -17.48
N ARG A 130 -10.84 10.80 -17.36
CA ARG A 130 -9.58 10.56 -16.64
C ARG A 130 -9.80 10.45 -15.13
N PHE A 131 -10.85 11.08 -14.61
CA PHE A 131 -11.20 11.03 -13.19
C PHE A 131 -11.52 9.60 -12.72
N ALA A 132 -12.33 8.89 -13.50
CA ALA A 132 -12.70 7.50 -13.23
C ALA A 132 -11.47 6.58 -13.29
N GLU A 133 -10.65 6.74 -14.33
CA GLU A 133 -9.41 5.99 -14.52
C GLU A 133 -8.42 6.24 -13.39
N ALA A 134 -8.29 7.49 -12.94
CA ALA A 134 -7.36 7.88 -11.89
C ALA A 134 -7.79 7.40 -10.49
N GLY A 135 -9.07 7.05 -10.29
CA GLY A 135 -9.54 6.38 -9.08
C GLY A 135 -8.77 5.08 -8.77
N ILE A 136 -8.22 4.40 -9.79
CA ILE A 136 -7.39 3.20 -9.60
C ILE A 136 -6.10 3.48 -8.81
N LEU A 137 -5.60 4.73 -8.85
CA LEU A 137 -4.35 5.10 -8.19
C LEU A 137 -4.46 5.01 -6.67
N PHE A 138 -5.67 5.10 -6.12
CA PHE A 138 -5.91 4.92 -4.69
C PHE A 138 -5.67 3.48 -4.23
N HIS A 139 -6.05 2.52 -5.07
CA HIS A 139 -5.88 1.10 -4.77
C HIS A 139 -4.55 0.56 -5.28
N PHE A 140 -3.85 1.28 -6.15
CA PHE A 140 -2.62 0.84 -6.80
C PHE A 140 -1.62 0.17 -5.86
N PRO A 141 -1.25 0.74 -4.68
CA PRO A 141 -0.30 0.09 -3.78
C PRO A 141 -0.81 -1.24 -3.24
N ARG A 142 -2.09 -1.29 -2.85
CA ARG A 142 -2.71 -2.45 -2.23
C ARG A 142 -2.98 -3.54 -3.26
N GLU A 143 -3.62 -3.20 -4.38
CA GLU A 143 -3.93 -4.13 -5.46
C GLU A 143 -2.65 -4.74 -6.05
N TYR A 144 -1.60 -3.95 -6.25
CA TYR A 144 -0.34 -4.48 -6.75
C TYR A 144 0.26 -5.54 -5.81
N ILE A 145 0.20 -5.32 -4.49
CA ILE A 145 0.72 -6.27 -3.48
C ILE A 145 -0.17 -7.50 -3.38
N LEU A 146 -1.49 -7.30 -3.40
CA LEU A 146 -2.47 -8.39 -3.23
C LEU A 146 -2.63 -9.24 -4.50
N ASN A 147 -2.23 -8.75 -5.68
CA ASN A 147 -2.41 -9.51 -6.92
C ASN A 147 -1.27 -10.52 -7.11
N PRO A 148 -1.53 -11.83 -6.96
CA PRO A 148 -0.49 -12.85 -7.10
C PRO A 148 -0.06 -13.03 -8.57
N SER A 149 -0.90 -12.61 -9.53
CA SER A 149 -0.64 -12.83 -10.94
C SER A 149 0.19 -11.69 -11.55
N VAL A 150 1.24 -12.05 -12.29
CA VAL A 150 2.07 -11.07 -13.01
C VAL A 150 1.24 -10.32 -14.06
N ASN A 151 0.32 -10.99 -14.77
CA ASN A 151 -0.57 -10.34 -15.73
C ASN A 151 -1.51 -9.32 -15.08
N GLY A 152 -2.00 -9.59 -13.86
CA GLY A 152 -2.78 -8.64 -13.07
C GLY A 152 -1.94 -7.41 -12.71
N ARG A 153 -0.71 -7.62 -12.22
CA ARG A 153 0.25 -6.54 -11.94
C ARG A 153 0.57 -5.69 -13.18
N ILE A 154 0.76 -6.31 -14.34
CA ILE A 154 0.94 -5.60 -15.63
C ILE A 154 -0.26 -4.70 -15.91
N SER A 155 -1.48 -5.23 -15.81
CA SER A 155 -2.71 -4.50 -16.13
C SER A 155 -2.91 -3.30 -15.21
N ILE A 156 -2.64 -3.48 -13.92
CA ILE A 156 -2.65 -2.41 -12.90
C ILE A 156 -1.62 -1.33 -13.25
N LEU A 157 -0.38 -1.71 -13.59
CA LEU A 157 0.68 -0.76 -13.93
C LEU A 157 0.38 0.02 -15.21
N ILE A 158 -0.16 -0.64 -16.24
CA ILE A 158 -0.59 0.04 -17.48
C ILE A 158 -1.68 1.07 -17.16
N SER A 159 -2.67 0.70 -16.36
CA SER A 159 -3.78 1.59 -15.98
C SER A 159 -3.27 2.78 -15.14
N ALA A 160 -2.35 2.53 -14.20
CA ALA A 160 -1.73 3.57 -13.41
C ALA A 160 -0.90 4.55 -14.27
N LEU A 161 -0.12 4.03 -15.24
CA LEU A 161 0.66 4.86 -16.15
C LEU A 161 -0.22 5.76 -17.02
N HIS A 162 -1.34 5.24 -17.54
CA HIS A 162 -2.31 6.05 -18.27
C HIS A 162 -2.99 7.10 -17.38
N ALA A 163 -3.37 6.74 -16.15
CA ALA A 163 -3.98 7.67 -15.21
C ALA A 163 -3.06 8.84 -14.80
N MET A 164 -1.75 8.61 -14.76
CA MET A 164 -0.74 9.65 -14.48
C MET A 164 -0.36 10.47 -15.72
N ASP A 165 -0.81 10.08 -16.91
CA ASP A 165 -0.42 10.75 -18.14
C ASP A 165 -1.02 12.17 -18.22
N GLY A 166 -0.15 13.15 -18.42
CA GLY A 166 -0.54 14.57 -18.44
C GLY A 166 -0.71 15.25 -17.07
N SER A 167 -0.38 14.60 -15.95
CA SER A 167 -0.34 15.26 -14.62
C SER A 167 1.03 15.16 -13.97
N GLN A 168 1.76 16.28 -13.95
CA GLN A 168 3.08 16.35 -13.33
C GLN A 168 3.02 16.09 -11.82
N THR A 169 1.96 16.52 -11.14
CA THR A 169 1.79 16.32 -9.70
C THR A 169 1.58 14.84 -9.37
N LEU A 170 0.72 14.14 -10.14
CA LEU A 170 0.54 12.69 -9.99
C LEU A 170 1.83 11.92 -10.24
N GLN A 171 2.56 12.31 -11.29
CA GLN A 171 3.86 11.73 -11.63
C GLN A 171 4.82 11.89 -10.45
N GLN A 172 4.99 13.09 -9.89
CA GLN A 172 5.89 13.33 -8.75
C GLN A 172 5.49 12.54 -7.49
N LEU A 173 4.19 12.42 -7.22
CA LEU A 173 3.68 11.73 -6.02
C LEU A 173 3.86 10.21 -6.07
N LEU A 174 3.83 9.62 -7.26
CA LEU A 174 3.79 8.17 -7.44
C LEU A 174 4.99 7.59 -8.19
N GLU A 175 5.87 8.43 -8.75
CA GLU A 175 7.00 8.02 -9.57
C GLU A 175 7.85 6.94 -8.89
N SER A 176 8.29 7.18 -7.65
CA SER A 176 9.17 6.25 -6.92
C SER A 176 8.55 4.87 -6.78
N ASP A 177 7.25 4.83 -6.49
CA ASP A 177 6.51 3.60 -6.22
C ASP A 177 6.23 2.84 -7.52
N VAL A 178 5.95 3.57 -8.60
CA VAL A 178 5.66 2.99 -9.91
C VAL A 178 6.94 2.46 -10.56
N VAL A 179 8.03 3.22 -10.57
CA VAL A 179 9.30 2.82 -11.20
C VAL A 179 9.81 1.49 -10.64
N GLY A 180 9.88 1.35 -9.31
CA GLY A 180 10.34 0.10 -8.69
C GLY A 180 9.50 -1.11 -9.11
N ARG A 181 8.18 -0.95 -9.13
CA ARG A 181 7.22 -1.99 -9.47
C ARG A 181 7.22 -2.35 -10.97
N LEU A 182 7.48 -1.38 -11.85
CA LEU A 182 7.61 -1.59 -13.29
C LEU A 182 8.78 -2.52 -13.61
N TYR A 183 9.96 -2.24 -13.04
CA TYR A 183 11.14 -3.10 -13.20
C TYR A 183 10.88 -4.52 -12.70
N GLU A 184 10.33 -4.65 -11.50
CA GLU A 184 10.01 -5.96 -10.91
C GLU A 184 9.02 -6.75 -11.77
N THR A 185 7.91 -6.12 -12.16
CA THR A 185 6.85 -6.80 -12.92
C THR A 185 7.28 -7.17 -14.32
N LEU A 186 7.96 -6.27 -15.05
CA LEU A 186 8.44 -6.56 -16.40
C LEU A 186 9.43 -7.73 -16.38
N ARG A 187 10.36 -7.72 -15.41
CA ARG A 187 11.33 -8.80 -15.23
C ARG A 187 10.65 -10.13 -14.89
N ASP A 188 9.70 -10.13 -13.95
CA ASP A 188 8.94 -11.33 -13.59
C ASP A 188 8.19 -11.88 -14.81
N ALA A 189 7.58 -11.00 -15.60
CA ALA A 189 6.87 -11.35 -16.83
C ALA A 189 7.81 -11.98 -17.87
N GLN A 190 8.97 -11.36 -18.11
CA GLN A 190 10.00 -11.86 -19.02
C GLN A 190 10.53 -13.23 -18.58
N ASN A 191 10.76 -13.44 -17.28
CA ASN A 191 11.19 -14.73 -16.73
C ASN A 191 10.13 -15.83 -16.94
N ILE A 192 8.87 -15.53 -16.65
CA ILE A 192 7.76 -16.46 -16.87
C ILE A 192 7.61 -16.79 -18.36
N CYS A 193 7.62 -15.76 -19.22
CA CYS A 193 7.50 -15.91 -20.66
C CYS A 193 8.65 -16.75 -21.24
N THR A 194 9.89 -16.50 -20.81
CA THR A 194 11.07 -17.30 -21.20
C THR A 194 10.90 -18.77 -20.83
N ASN A 195 10.47 -19.04 -19.59
CA ASN A 195 10.28 -20.40 -19.12
C ASN A 195 9.15 -21.12 -19.88
N GLN A 196 8.07 -20.41 -20.21
CA GLN A 196 6.96 -20.91 -21.02
C GLN A 196 7.40 -21.24 -22.45
N LEU A 197 8.12 -20.32 -23.10
CA LEU A 197 8.69 -20.50 -24.43
C LEU A 197 9.63 -21.71 -24.48
N ARG A 198 10.56 -21.85 -23.51
CA ARG A 198 11.48 -23.00 -23.42
C ARG A 198 10.78 -24.33 -23.18
N LYS A 199 9.68 -24.33 -22.44
CA LYS A 199 8.86 -25.53 -22.19
C LYS A 199 7.98 -25.89 -23.39
N GLY A 200 7.92 -25.04 -24.42
CA GLY A 200 7.08 -25.23 -25.59
C GLY A 200 5.60 -24.95 -25.35
N ASP A 201 5.27 -24.23 -24.27
CA ASP A 201 3.92 -23.82 -23.87
C ASP A 201 3.84 -22.27 -23.78
N PRO A 202 3.92 -21.57 -24.94
CA PRO A 202 3.90 -20.11 -24.94
C PRO A 202 2.54 -19.58 -24.50
N SER A 203 2.54 -18.61 -23.57
CA SER A 203 1.32 -17.89 -23.19
C SER A 203 1.21 -16.57 -23.94
N ASP A 204 0.28 -16.49 -24.90
CA ASP A 204 -0.03 -15.26 -25.64
C ASP A 204 -0.32 -14.10 -24.68
N ARG A 205 -1.10 -14.37 -23.63
CA ARG A 205 -1.48 -13.34 -22.64
C ARG A 205 -0.28 -12.70 -21.97
N MET A 206 0.73 -13.49 -21.57
CA MET A 206 1.94 -12.97 -20.93
C MET A 206 2.79 -12.18 -21.91
N ALA A 207 3.03 -12.73 -23.11
CA ALA A 207 3.84 -12.07 -24.12
C ALA A 207 3.22 -10.74 -24.59
N LEU A 208 1.89 -10.72 -24.81
CA LEU A 208 1.14 -9.50 -25.12
C LEU A 208 1.17 -8.50 -23.96
N GLY A 209 1.11 -8.97 -22.71
CA GLY A 209 1.27 -8.14 -21.53
C GLY A 209 2.62 -7.42 -21.49
N ILE A 210 3.72 -8.13 -21.78
CA ILE A 210 5.08 -7.56 -21.88
C ILE A 210 5.11 -6.47 -22.95
N VAL A 211 4.60 -6.77 -24.17
CA VAL A 211 4.59 -5.80 -25.27
C VAL A 211 3.81 -4.55 -24.90
N ARG A 212 2.59 -4.70 -24.36
CA ARG A 212 1.75 -3.56 -23.97
C ARG A 212 2.43 -2.71 -22.89
N LEU A 213 2.98 -3.34 -21.86
CA LEU A 213 3.69 -2.62 -20.80
C LEU A 213 4.90 -1.87 -21.37
N ALA A 214 5.69 -2.50 -22.23
CA ALA A 214 6.85 -1.87 -22.87
C ALA A 214 6.45 -0.66 -23.73
N ARG A 215 5.34 -0.75 -24.49
CA ARG A 215 4.85 0.39 -25.29
C ARG A 215 4.41 1.54 -24.42
N VAL A 216 3.68 1.26 -23.33
CA VAL A 216 3.24 2.30 -22.39
C VAL A 216 4.45 2.95 -21.70
N LEU A 217 5.46 2.15 -21.33
CA LEU A 217 6.72 2.65 -20.77
C LEU A 217 7.48 3.57 -21.73
N ILE A 218 7.56 3.22 -23.02
CA ILE A 218 8.18 4.05 -24.05
C ILE A 218 7.40 5.35 -24.24
N SER A 219 6.06 5.30 -24.23
CA SER A 219 5.22 6.49 -24.37
C SER A 219 5.24 7.40 -23.15
N ALA A 220 5.55 6.87 -21.96
CA ALA A 220 5.66 7.63 -20.72
C ALA A 220 6.99 8.42 -20.68
N THR A 221 7.11 9.45 -21.52
CA THR A 221 8.34 10.24 -21.70
C THR A 221 8.83 10.91 -20.41
N TRP A 222 7.94 11.14 -19.45
CA TRP A 222 8.27 11.68 -18.13
C TRP A 222 9.15 10.72 -17.30
N LEU A 223 9.10 9.42 -17.57
CA LEU A 223 9.96 8.41 -16.94
C LEU A 223 11.34 8.29 -17.60
N SER A 224 11.58 8.97 -18.72
CA SER A 224 12.82 8.80 -19.51
C SER A 224 14.10 9.03 -18.69
N HIS A 225 14.08 9.96 -17.74
CA HIS A 225 15.21 10.27 -16.86
C HIS A 225 15.49 9.19 -15.79
N ARG A 226 14.60 8.23 -15.60
CA ARG A 226 14.76 7.07 -14.70
C ARG A 226 15.25 5.81 -15.41
N TRP A 227 15.23 5.82 -16.74
CA TRP A 227 15.68 4.72 -17.56
C TRP A 227 17.14 4.90 -17.94
N THR A 228 17.91 3.81 -17.90
CA THR A 228 19.24 3.83 -18.53
C THR A 228 19.08 3.75 -20.06
N ILE A 229 20.13 4.10 -20.78
CA ILE A 229 20.15 4.00 -22.25
C ILE A 229 19.89 2.55 -22.67
N GLU A 230 20.54 1.60 -21.99
CA GLU A 230 20.42 0.17 -22.25
C GLU A 230 19.00 -0.34 -21.99
N TYR A 231 18.35 0.15 -20.92
CA TYR A 231 16.95 -0.22 -20.63
C TYR A 231 16.02 0.30 -21.72
N THR A 232 16.23 1.53 -22.19
CA THR A 232 15.44 2.15 -23.26
C THR A 232 15.64 1.41 -24.58
N GLU A 233 16.87 1.04 -24.93
CA GLU A 233 17.17 0.23 -26.11
C GLU A 233 16.49 -1.14 -26.03
N MET A 234 16.55 -1.79 -24.87
CA MET A 234 15.88 -3.07 -24.62
C MET A 234 14.36 -2.99 -24.79
N LEU A 235 13.72 -1.95 -24.26
CA LEU A 235 12.28 -1.71 -24.49
C LEU A 235 11.98 -1.51 -25.98
N ASN A 236 12.83 -0.80 -26.72
CA ASN A 236 12.65 -0.56 -28.15
C ASN A 236 12.88 -1.81 -29.02
N GLN A 237 13.64 -2.80 -28.54
CA GLN A 237 13.85 -4.08 -29.22
C GLN A 237 12.64 -5.03 -29.12
N ILE A 238 11.73 -4.80 -28.18
CA ILE A 238 10.51 -5.59 -28.03
C ILE A 238 9.66 -5.43 -29.30
N PRO A 239 9.22 -6.54 -29.94
CA PRO A 239 8.51 -6.48 -31.20
C PRO A 239 7.12 -5.85 -31.03
N PRO A 240 6.53 -5.28 -32.10
CA PRO A 240 5.14 -4.83 -32.07
C PRO A 240 4.18 -6.03 -31.93
N GLU A 241 2.98 -5.77 -31.42
CA GLU A 241 1.96 -6.80 -31.13
C GLU A 241 1.69 -7.73 -32.34
N GLY A 242 1.53 -7.17 -33.54
CA GLY A 242 1.29 -7.96 -34.75
C GLY A 242 2.48 -8.81 -35.23
N GLU A 243 3.72 -8.46 -34.88
CA GLU A 243 4.88 -9.32 -35.16
C GLU A 243 4.98 -10.45 -34.13
N LEU A 244 4.73 -10.14 -32.86
CA LEU A 244 4.68 -11.11 -31.79
C LEU A 244 3.64 -12.21 -32.06
N THR A 245 2.39 -11.83 -32.38
CA THR A 245 1.32 -12.79 -32.67
C THR A 245 1.69 -13.70 -33.84
N ARG A 246 2.27 -13.15 -34.91
CA ARG A 246 2.75 -13.94 -36.06
C ARG A 246 3.87 -14.92 -35.66
N ALA A 247 4.75 -14.54 -34.74
CA ALA A 247 5.81 -15.42 -34.26
C ALA A 247 5.26 -16.57 -33.38
N LEU A 248 4.35 -16.26 -32.45
CA LEU A 248 3.66 -17.26 -31.62
C LEU A 248 2.85 -18.26 -32.47
N ASP A 249 2.19 -17.75 -33.51
CA ASP A 249 1.49 -18.56 -34.51
C ASP A 249 2.43 -19.52 -35.26
N ARG A 250 3.63 -19.07 -35.61
CA ARG A 250 4.66 -19.93 -36.24
C ARG A 250 5.13 -20.99 -35.26
N ILE A 251 5.44 -20.65 -34.01
CA ILE A 251 5.85 -21.61 -32.97
C ILE A 251 4.79 -22.72 -32.78
N SER A 252 3.52 -22.37 -32.90
CA SER A 252 2.39 -23.30 -32.75
C SER A 252 2.24 -24.25 -33.95
N ARG A 253 2.66 -23.81 -35.15
CA ARG A 253 2.55 -24.58 -36.40
C ARG A 253 3.83 -25.32 -36.79
N SER A 254 4.98 -24.86 -36.31
CA SER A 254 6.30 -25.41 -36.63
C SER A 254 6.71 -26.54 -35.68
N ALA A 255 7.64 -27.38 -36.11
CA ALA A 255 8.24 -28.44 -35.29
C ALA A 255 9.78 -28.47 -35.43
N GLY A 256 10.45 -29.15 -34.50
CA GLY A 256 11.90 -29.36 -34.55
C GLY A 256 12.71 -28.05 -34.53
N ILE A 257 13.67 -27.95 -35.44
CA ILE A 257 14.66 -26.85 -35.48
C ILE A 257 14.00 -25.50 -35.78
N GLU A 258 12.99 -25.46 -36.64
CA GLU A 258 12.31 -24.20 -37.00
C GLU A 258 11.55 -23.62 -35.81
N LYS A 259 10.82 -24.47 -35.07
CA LYS A 259 10.18 -24.06 -33.81
C LYS A 259 11.19 -23.50 -32.82
N GLN A 260 12.35 -24.16 -32.68
CA GLN A 260 13.39 -23.71 -31.75
C GLN A 260 13.96 -22.34 -32.17
N LYS A 261 14.17 -22.10 -33.46
CA LYS A 261 14.63 -20.79 -33.98
C LYS A 261 13.64 -19.66 -33.66
N ASP A 262 12.33 -19.88 -33.87
CA ASP A 262 11.30 -18.88 -33.53
C ASP A 262 11.22 -18.66 -32.01
N VAL A 263 11.38 -19.72 -31.20
CA VAL A 263 11.45 -19.62 -29.73
C VAL A 263 12.66 -18.80 -29.29
N ASP A 264 13.85 -19.09 -29.80
CA ASP A 264 15.08 -18.38 -29.46
C ASP A 264 15.00 -16.91 -29.87
N PHE A 265 14.45 -16.63 -31.06
CA PHE A 265 14.16 -15.27 -31.51
C PHE A 265 13.26 -14.51 -30.54
N LEU A 266 12.16 -15.12 -30.07
CA LEU A 266 11.27 -14.46 -29.11
C LEU A 266 11.91 -14.27 -27.74
N ILE A 267 12.71 -15.23 -27.26
CA ILE A 267 13.44 -15.07 -26.01
C ILE A 267 14.44 -13.91 -26.12
N GLU A 268 15.17 -13.82 -27.24
CA GLU A 268 16.09 -12.71 -27.49
C GLU A 268 15.35 -11.37 -27.51
N LYS A 269 14.21 -11.26 -28.20
CA LYS A 269 13.53 -9.97 -28.37
C LYS A 269 12.62 -9.55 -27.21
N LEU A 270 11.98 -10.50 -26.53
CA LEU A 270 11.08 -10.19 -25.41
C LEU A 270 11.80 -10.19 -24.06
N CYS A 271 12.81 -11.03 -23.92
CA CYS A 271 13.36 -11.41 -22.61
C CYS A 271 14.85 -11.11 -22.45
N ALA A 272 15.49 -10.44 -23.42
CA ALA A 272 16.83 -9.88 -23.24
C ALA A 272 16.79 -8.65 -22.33
N GLY A 273 16.45 -8.84 -21.05
CA GLY A 273 16.60 -7.79 -20.05
C GLY A 273 18.07 -7.36 -19.90
N PRO A 274 18.34 -6.25 -19.19
CA PRO A 274 19.71 -5.75 -18.96
C PRO A 274 20.62 -6.81 -18.31
N CYS A 275 20.04 -7.72 -17.53
CA CYS A 275 20.77 -8.84 -16.92
C CYS A 275 21.21 -9.92 -17.91
N ALA A 276 20.52 -10.10 -19.04
CA ALA A 276 20.90 -11.07 -20.07
C ALA A 276 22.10 -10.58 -20.90
N ILE A 277 22.21 -9.26 -21.09
CA ILE A 277 23.33 -8.63 -21.80
C ILE A 277 24.60 -8.62 -20.92
N ASN A 278 24.44 -8.46 -19.60
CA ASN A 278 25.54 -8.55 -18.64
C ASN A 278 26.14 -9.97 -18.48
N GLY A 279 25.44 -11.01 -18.95
CA GLY A 279 25.99 -12.36 -19.03
C GLY A 279 27.04 -12.52 -20.16
N ALA A 280 27.09 -11.59 -21.12
CA ALA A 280 27.94 -11.67 -22.30
C ALA A 280 28.85 -10.43 -22.51
N ARG A 281 28.63 -9.32 -21.81
CA ARG A 281 29.50 -8.14 -21.84
C ARG A 281 29.73 -7.58 -20.44
N ASN A 282 30.86 -7.97 -19.84
CA ASN A 282 31.48 -7.27 -18.71
C ASN A 282 32.11 -5.95 -19.19
N GLU A 283 31.30 -5.00 -19.63
CA GLU A 283 31.80 -3.66 -19.94
C GLU A 283 30.87 -2.61 -19.30
N SER A 284 31.45 -1.88 -18.34
CA SER A 284 31.06 -0.53 -17.90
C SER A 284 30.06 -0.37 -16.74
N LEU A 285 30.27 -1.07 -15.63
CA LEU A 285 30.06 -0.47 -14.29
C LEU A 285 31.36 0.22 -13.87
N ASP A 286 31.69 1.33 -14.53
CA ASP A 286 32.95 2.07 -14.32
C ASP A 286 32.98 2.90 -13.01
N GLY A 287 32.40 2.33 -11.95
CA GLY A 287 32.39 2.90 -10.61
C GLY A 287 32.31 1.86 -9.49
N ILE A 288 31.95 0.60 -9.78
CA ILE A 288 32.00 -0.48 -8.79
C ILE A 288 33.29 -1.25 -9.04
N ARG A 289 34.32 -0.95 -8.24
CA ARG A 289 35.58 -1.68 -8.28
C ARG A 289 35.28 -3.19 -8.20
N PRO A 290 35.75 -4.01 -9.16
CA PRO A 290 35.56 -5.47 -9.16
C PRO A 290 36.23 -6.21 -7.99
N GLU A 291 36.74 -5.47 -7.00
CA GLU A 291 37.39 -5.94 -5.78
C GLU A 291 36.45 -5.95 -4.58
N ASP A 292 35.21 -5.42 -4.69
CA ASP A 292 34.30 -5.37 -3.54
C ASP A 292 33.71 -6.77 -3.24
N PRO A 293 34.07 -7.42 -2.11
CA PRO A 293 33.70 -8.80 -1.80
C PRO A 293 32.18 -9.02 -1.65
N VAL A 294 31.41 -7.94 -1.49
CA VAL A 294 29.94 -7.94 -1.51
C VAL A 294 29.40 -8.43 -2.87
N TRP A 295 30.05 -8.06 -3.97
CA TRP A 295 29.56 -8.28 -5.33
C TRP A 295 30.10 -9.55 -5.99
N ALA A 296 31.13 -10.17 -5.42
CA ALA A 296 31.84 -11.32 -5.98
C ALA A 296 31.01 -12.62 -6.02
N VAL A 297 29.88 -12.67 -5.31
CA VAL A 297 29.11 -13.91 -5.13
C VAL A 297 27.84 -13.89 -5.98
N PRO A 298 27.65 -14.84 -6.92
CA PRO A 298 26.41 -14.94 -7.70
C PRO A 298 25.25 -15.36 -6.80
N MET A 299 24.09 -14.72 -7.00
CA MET A 299 22.91 -14.90 -6.17
C MET A 299 21.64 -14.93 -7.02
N ASP A 300 20.60 -15.60 -6.52
CA ASP A 300 19.25 -15.49 -7.07
C ASP A 300 18.64 -14.11 -6.77
N LEU A 301 17.44 -13.88 -7.29
CA LEU A 301 16.79 -12.57 -7.32
C LEU A 301 16.56 -11.93 -5.96
N ASP A 302 16.08 -12.70 -4.99
CA ASP A 302 15.75 -12.19 -3.66
C ASP A 302 17.04 -11.91 -2.87
N ARG A 303 18.04 -12.78 -3.00
CA ARG A 303 19.36 -12.58 -2.40
C ARG A 303 20.13 -11.42 -3.04
N GLU A 304 19.95 -11.21 -4.34
CA GLU A 304 20.49 -10.05 -5.06
C GLU A 304 19.87 -8.74 -4.58
N ARG A 305 18.54 -8.72 -4.40
CA ARG A 305 17.83 -7.60 -3.80
C ARG A 305 18.33 -7.33 -2.38
N LEU A 306 18.50 -8.37 -1.57
CA LEU A 306 19.03 -8.25 -0.21
C LEU A 306 20.45 -7.67 -0.23
N ARG A 307 21.32 -8.13 -1.15
CA ARG A 307 22.66 -7.57 -1.35
C ARG A 307 22.60 -6.07 -1.64
N GLN A 308 21.73 -5.64 -2.56
CA GLN A 308 21.57 -4.22 -2.91
C GLN A 308 21.11 -3.38 -1.71
N ILE A 309 20.19 -3.92 -0.90
CA ILE A 309 19.74 -3.26 0.33
C ILE A 309 20.90 -3.13 1.31
N LEU A 310 21.57 -4.24 1.63
CA LEU A 310 22.68 -4.28 2.60
C LEU A 310 23.85 -3.37 2.19
N ALA A 311 24.15 -3.27 0.90
CA ALA A 311 25.19 -2.39 0.37
C ALA A 311 24.89 -0.89 0.54
N ARG A 312 23.60 -0.53 0.74
CA ARG A 312 23.16 0.86 0.94
C ARG A 312 23.04 1.26 2.41
N ILE A 313 23.18 0.33 3.35
CA ILE A 313 23.05 0.64 4.78
C ILE A 313 24.36 1.24 5.28
N GLU A 314 24.38 2.55 5.49
CA GLU A 314 25.59 3.29 5.90
C GLU A 314 26.13 2.87 7.27
N CYS A 315 25.27 2.38 8.16
CA CYS A 315 25.67 2.02 9.52
C CYS A 315 26.36 0.65 9.66
N ILE A 316 26.61 -0.04 8.55
CA ILE A 316 27.16 -1.39 8.55
C ILE A 316 28.42 -1.38 7.71
N ASP A 317 29.50 -1.88 8.28
CA ASP A 317 30.73 -2.01 7.52
C ASP A 317 30.59 -3.05 6.39
N LYS A 318 31.41 -2.91 5.36
CA LYS A 318 31.38 -3.80 4.20
C LYS A 318 31.65 -5.26 4.56
N ALA A 319 32.40 -5.52 5.64
CA ALA A 319 32.71 -6.87 6.08
C ALA A 319 31.47 -7.57 6.66
N ALA A 320 30.71 -6.88 7.52
CA ALA A 320 29.46 -7.35 8.08
C ALA A 320 28.38 -7.52 7.00
N ALA A 321 28.30 -6.59 6.03
CA ALA A 321 27.41 -6.75 4.87
C ALA A 321 27.77 -8.01 4.05
N THR A 322 29.07 -8.25 3.81
CA THR A 322 29.56 -9.46 3.13
C THR A 322 29.20 -10.75 3.90
N LEU A 323 29.31 -10.73 5.23
CA LEU A 323 28.92 -11.88 6.06
C LEU A 323 27.41 -12.14 5.99
N CYS A 324 26.58 -11.10 6.03
CA CYS A 324 25.13 -11.22 5.86
C CYS A 324 24.76 -11.82 4.50
N ILE A 325 25.44 -11.39 3.45
CA ILE A 325 25.27 -11.93 2.10
C ILE A 325 25.63 -13.42 2.04
N LYS A 326 26.77 -13.81 2.63
CA LYS A 326 27.18 -15.22 2.69
C LYS A 326 26.18 -16.07 3.49
N ALA A 327 25.70 -15.58 4.63
CA ALA A 327 24.69 -16.26 5.42
C ALA A 327 23.39 -16.45 4.61
N ALA A 328 22.93 -15.40 3.92
CA ALA A 328 21.71 -15.43 3.11
C ALA A 328 21.70 -16.53 2.05
N GLN A 329 22.86 -16.96 1.54
CA GLN A 329 22.95 -18.07 0.58
C GLN A 329 22.45 -19.41 1.13
N THR A 330 22.60 -19.60 2.44
CA THR A 330 22.21 -20.84 3.13
C THR A 330 20.84 -20.73 3.80
N GLU A 331 20.30 -19.52 3.87
CA GLU A 331 19.00 -19.26 4.47
C GLU A 331 17.85 -19.69 3.56
N ASN A 332 16.67 -19.90 4.16
CA ASN A 332 15.44 -20.19 3.40
C ASN A 332 14.94 -18.96 2.63
N ASP A 333 14.43 -19.16 1.40
CA ASP A 333 13.93 -18.07 0.53
C ASP A 333 12.87 -17.19 1.20
N GLY A 334 11.92 -17.78 1.95
CA GLY A 334 10.90 -17.02 2.66
C GLY A 334 11.46 -16.14 3.76
N PHE A 335 12.59 -16.53 4.36
CA PHE A 335 13.30 -15.66 5.30
C PHE A 335 14.02 -14.52 4.59
N VAL A 336 14.71 -14.79 3.47
CA VAL A 336 15.38 -13.77 2.66
C VAL A 336 14.38 -12.72 2.15
N GLN A 337 13.21 -13.14 1.65
CA GLN A 337 12.14 -12.23 1.23
C GLN A 337 11.62 -11.36 2.40
N SER A 338 11.47 -11.97 3.58
CA SER A 338 11.08 -11.24 4.79
C SER A 338 12.13 -10.17 5.15
N LEU A 339 13.42 -10.50 5.08
CA LEU A 339 14.52 -9.56 5.32
C LEU A 339 14.49 -8.39 4.32
N CYS A 340 14.34 -8.67 3.02
CA CYS A 340 14.22 -7.64 1.98
C CYS A 340 13.10 -6.64 2.27
N THR A 341 11.95 -7.14 2.73
CA THR A 341 10.78 -6.30 3.02
C THR A 341 11.01 -5.43 4.26
N MET A 342 11.64 -5.96 5.29
CA MET A 342 11.82 -5.23 6.56
C MET A 342 12.96 -4.21 6.53
N ILE A 343 14.08 -4.54 5.89
CA ILE A 343 15.30 -3.71 5.96
C ILE A 343 15.27 -2.55 4.97
N GLY A 344 14.45 -2.65 3.90
CA GLY A 344 14.42 -1.65 2.83
C GLY A 344 13.86 -0.26 3.21
N VAL A 345 13.29 -0.08 4.40
CA VAL A 345 12.60 1.16 4.80
C VAL A 345 13.29 1.77 6.02
N ASP A 346 14.03 2.87 5.89
CA ASP A 346 14.84 3.40 7.00
C ASP A 346 14.02 4.05 8.14
N THR A 347 13.46 3.24 9.06
CA THR A 347 12.66 3.70 10.20
C THR A 347 13.03 3.00 11.52
N ASP A 348 12.62 3.56 12.66
CA ASP A 348 12.75 2.92 13.97
C ASP A 348 12.03 1.56 14.01
N GLN A 349 10.92 1.44 13.26
CA GLN A 349 10.12 0.22 13.16
C GLN A 349 10.88 -0.96 12.54
N VAL A 350 11.94 -0.70 11.75
CA VAL A 350 12.79 -1.78 11.22
C VAL A 350 13.43 -2.57 12.35
N CYS A 351 13.93 -1.91 13.40
CA CYS A 351 14.55 -2.59 14.52
C CYS A 351 13.55 -3.52 15.23
N VAL A 352 12.26 -3.11 15.27
CA VAL A 352 11.18 -3.91 15.85
C VAL A 352 10.83 -5.09 14.95
N ASN A 353 10.62 -4.84 13.66
CA ASN A 353 10.24 -5.85 12.68
C ASN A 353 11.34 -6.90 12.52
N LEU A 354 12.60 -6.46 12.37
CA LEU A 354 13.75 -7.33 12.24
C LEU A 354 13.94 -8.19 13.50
N ALA A 355 13.84 -7.61 14.70
CA ALA A 355 13.86 -8.38 15.93
C ALA A 355 12.68 -9.39 16.00
N GLY A 356 11.48 -8.98 15.56
CA GLY A 356 10.31 -9.85 15.48
C GLY A 356 10.45 -11.00 14.48
N CYS A 357 11.30 -10.86 13.46
CA CYS A 357 11.61 -11.93 12.52
C CYS A 357 12.70 -12.88 13.05
N LEU A 358 13.77 -12.32 13.61
CA LEU A 358 14.93 -13.07 14.11
C LEU A 358 14.64 -13.82 15.43
N GLY A 359 13.89 -13.20 16.35
CA GLY A 359 13.59 -13.78 17.67
C GLY A 359 12.90 -15.15 17.60
N PRO A 360 11.81 -15.31 16.83
CA PRO A 360 11.17 -16.61 16.63
C PRO A 360 12.05 -17.65 15.94
N GLN A 361 13.04 -17.25 15.14
CA GLN A 361 14.00 -18.20 14.56
C GLN A 361 14.93 -18.73 15.64
N VAL A 362 15.58 -17.86 16.42
CA VAL A 362 16.44 -18.26 17.54
C VAL A 362 15.72 -19.22 18.49
N ARG A 363 14.44 -18.95 18.77
CA ARG A 363 13.61 -19.83 19.62
C ARG A 363 13.35 -21.21 18.99
N ARG A 364 13.23 -21.29 17.66
CA ARG A 364 12.92 -22.53 16.93
C ARG A 364 14.16 -23.38 16.65
N SER A 365 15.22 -22.76 16.13
CA SER A 365 16.43 -23.45 15.69
C SER A 365 17.52 -23.49 16.76
N GLY A 366 17.46 -22.62 17.78
CA GLY A 366 18.55 -22.40 18.74
C GLY A 366 19.76 -21.66 18.15
N ASN A 367 19.84 -21.57 16.82
CA ASN A 367 20.97 -21.02 16.07
C ASN A 367 20.49 -19.90 15.16
N LEU A 368 21.14 -18.75 15.27
CA LEU A 368 21.03 -17.63 14.35
C LEU A 368 22.44 -17.21 13.98
N ASP A 369 22.70 -17.05 12.67
CA ASP A 369 24.01 -16.61 12.21
C ASP A 369 24.40 -15.28 12.90
N PRO A 370 25.60 -15.17 13.48
CA PRO A 370 26.05 -13.96 14.17
C PRO A 370 25.93 -12.69 13.33
N CYS A 371 26.03 -12.77 12.01
CA CYS A 371 25.93 -11.59 11.14
C CYS A 371 24.56 -10.89 11.27
N TRP A 372 23.47 -11.64 11.44
CA TRP A 372 22.12 -11.07 11.61
C TRP A 372 21.97 -10.33 12.93
N LYS A 373 22.67 -10.80 13.99
CA LYS A 373 22.74 -10.11 15.28
C LYS A 373 23.50 -8.79 15.15
N THR A 374 24.64 -8.82 14.45
CA THR A 374 25.46 -7.65 14.18
C THR A 374 24.71 -6.62 13.33
N LEU A 375 23.98 -7.06 12.30
CA LEU A 375 23.09 -6.24 11.49
C LEU A 375 22.06 -5.51 12.36
N LEU A 376 21.26 -6.24 13.13
CA LEU A 376 20.23 -5.64 13.99
C LEU A 376 20.84 -4.65 15.00
N LEU A 377 21.95 -5.01 15.64
CA LEU A 377 22.62 -4.16 16.62
C LEU A 377 23.20 -2.90 15.98
N GLY A 378 23.81 -3.01 14.80
CA GLY A 378 24.33 -1.88 14.02
C GLY A 378 23.20 -0.92 13.63
N MET A 379 22.08 -1.46 13.13
CA MET A 379 20.90 -0.66 12.79
C MET A 379 20.33 0.06 14.02
N MET A 380 20.24 -0.62 15.17
CA MET A 380 19.79 0.02 16.41
C MET A 380 20.75 1.14 16.82
N ARG A 381 22.07 0.94 16.73
CA ARG A 381 23.09 1.91 17.15
C ARG A 381 23.16 3.15 16.27
N ALA A 382 22.77 3.03 15.00
CA ALA A 382 22.66 4.16 14.09
C ALA A 382 21.41 5.01 14.31
N ARG A 383 20.45 4.54 15.13
CA ARG A 383 19.33 5.38 15.53
C ARG A 383 19.77 6.40 16.58
N PRO A 384 19.07 7.54 16.66
CA PRO A 384 19.23 8.48 17.76
C PRO A 384 19.12 7.79 19.14
N THR A 385 19.81 8.32 20.14
CA THR A 385 19.99 7.72 21.48
C THR A 385 18.69 7.57 22.29
N ASP A 386 17.62 8.22 21.86
CA ASP A 386 16.25 8.14 22.39
C ASP A 386 15.38 7.09 21.66
N LEU A 387 15.96 6.21 20.84
CA LEU A 387 15.24 5.11 20.17
C LEU A 387 14.33 4.34 21.14
N LEU A 388 14.84 4.01 22.33
CA LEU A 388 14.09 3.27 23.33
C LEU A 388 12.86 4.05 23.83
N ASP A 389 13.00 5.37 24.03
CA ASP A 389 11.91 6.23 24.47
C ASP A 389 10.85 6.35 23.37
N ARG A 390 11.27 6.61 22.12
CA ARG A 390 10.35 6.69 20.97
C ARG A 390 9.58 5.39 20.73
N LEU A 391 10.26 4.24 20.76
CA LEU A 391 9.60 2.94 20.62
C LEU A 391 8.66 2.63 21.80
N SER A 392 9.00 3.11 23.00
CA SER A 392 8.12 2.95 24.17
C SER A 392 6.87 3.81 24.09
N GLU A 393 6.88 4.89 23.33
CA GLU A 393 5.72 5.76 23.12
C GLU A 393 4.87 5.27 21.94
N SER A 394 5.50 4.84 20.85
CA SER A 394 4.81 4.44 19.61
C SER A 394 4.20 3.03 19.63
N LEU A 395 4.82 2.04 20.27
CA LEU A 395 4.33 0.66 20.23
C LEU A 395 3.12 0.46 21.15
N SER A 396 2.27 -0.55 20.92
CA SER A 396 1.30 -0.98 21.94
C SER A 396 2.03 -1.66 23.13
N LEU A 397 1.36 -1.83 24.29
CA LEU A 397 1.97 -2.55 25.42
C LEU A 397 2.38 -3.99 25.04
N GLN A 398 1.54 -4.68 24.26
CA GLN A 398 1.80 -6.04 23.80
C GLN A 398 2.98 -6.08 22.80
N SER A 399 2.99 -5.17 21.83
CA SER A 399 4.08 -5.08 20.84
C SER A 399 5.42 -4.72 21.51
N TRP A 400 5.40 -3.80 22.48
CA TRP A 400 6.56 -3.46 23.31
C TRP A 400 7.13 -4.68 24.05
N GLN A 401 6.28 -5.43 24.75
CA GLN A 401 6.70 -6.64 25.48
C GLN A 401 7.21 -7.73 24.52
N SER A 402 6.54 -7.91 23.38
CA SER A 402 6.95 -8.87 22.35
C SER A 402 8.34 -8.52 21.80
N TRP A 403 8.58 -7.25 21.50
CA TRP A 403 9.86 -6.75 21.01
C TRP A 403 10.99 -6.98 22.01
N LEU A 404 10.80 -6.59 23.29
CA LEU A 404 11.79 -6.83 24.35
C LEU A 404 12.10 -8.32 24.52
N LYS A 405 11.08 -9.18 24.45
CA LYS A 405 11.25 -10.64 24.51
C LYS A 405 12.05 -11.16 23.30
N CYS A 406 11.81 -10.63 22.10
CA CYS A 406 12.60 -10.97 20.92
C CYS A 406 14.06 -10.55 21.07
N LEU A 407 14.34 -9.34 21.57
CA LEU A 407 15.71 -8.90 21.87
C LEU A 407 16.40 -9.81 22.90
N GLN A 408 15.69 -10.20 23.96
CA GLN A 408 16.20 -11.15 24.94
C GLN A 408 16.50 -12.52 24.33
N HIS A 409 15.66 -13.01 23.41
CA HIS A 409 15.94 -14.26 22.70
C HIS A 409 17.17 -14.15 21.79
N ILE A 410 17.36 -13.03 21.09
CA ILE A 410 18.47 -12.85 20.14
C ILE A 410 19.81 -12.66 20.85
N PHE A 411 19.83 -11.82 21.89
CA PHE A 411 21.06 -11.34 22.54
C PHE A 411 21.28 -11.87 23.96
N GLY A 412 20.33 -12.61 24.54
CA GLY A 412 20.38 -12.94 25.97
C GLY A 412 20.28 -11.66 26.81
N ASP A 413 21.22 -11.42 27.71
CA ASP A 413 21.35 -10.15 28.43
C ASP A 413 22.19 -9.10 27.65
N GLY A 414 22.78 -9.47 26.51
CA GLY A 414 23.69 -8.62 25.73
C GLY A 414 23.04 -7.52 24.90
N TYR A 415 21.70 -7.42 24.86
CA TYR A 415 21.01 -6.26 24.25
C TYR A 415 21.00 -5.06 25.20
N LEU A 416 21.30 -5.30 26.48
CA LEU A 416 21.58 -4.26 27.43
C LEU A 416 22.97 -3.79 27.04
N ASP A 417 23.04 -2.59 26.48
CA ASP A 417 24.25 -1.96 25.95
C ASP A 417 24.70 -0.93 26.99
N PRO A 418 25.11 -1.31 28.22
CA PRO A 418 25.34 -0.37 29.31
C PRO A 418 26.52 0.58 29.01
N GLU A 419 27.44 0.13 28.18
CA GLU A 419 28.61 0.90 27.71
C GLU A 419 28.40 1.51 26.33
N GLY A 420 27.34 1.14 25.62
CA GLY A 420 27.12 1.58 24.25
C GLY A 420 26.06 2.67 24.12
N GLN A 421 26.11 3.34 22.98
CA GLN A 421 25.38 4.57 22.69
C GLN A 421 23.85 4.41 22.71
N LEU A 422 23.34 3.18 22.76
CA LEU A 422 21.90 2.89 22.77
C LEU A 422 21.20 3.36 24.05
N GLY A 423 21.88 3.38 25.19
CA GLY A 423 21.26 3.71 26.47
C GLY A 423 20.26 2.66 27.00
N PHE A 424 20.37 1.40 26.53
CA PHE A 424 19.48 0.31 26.91
C PHE A 424 19.94 -0.27 28.26
N THR A 425 19.39 0.25 29.36
CA THR A 425 19.67 -0.26 30.71
C THR A 425 18.47 -1.02 31.28
N LYS A 426 18.71 -2.02 32.15
CA LYS A 426 17.64 -2.74 32.86
C LYS A 426 16.71 -1.75 33.59
N THR A 427 17.28 -0.71 34.19
CA THR A 427 16.54 0.34 34.90
C THR A 427 15.64 1.15 33.97
N LYS A 428 16.16 1.63 32.84
CA LYS A 428 15.39 2.43 31.87
C LYS A 428 14.25 1.61 31.25
N ILE A 429 14.51 0.36 30.86
CA ILE A 429 13.49 -0.55 30.33
C ILE A 429 12.38 -0.81 31.36
N ARG A 430 12.73 -1.05 32.63
CA ARG A 430 11.76 -1.22 33.72
C ARG A 430 10.92 0.05 33.93
N GLN A 431 11.55 1.23 33.91
CA GLN A 431 10.87 2.51 34.06
C GLN A 431 9.85 2.74 32.94
N LEU A 432 10.26 2.58 31.67
CA LEU A 432 9.38 2.76 30.51
C LEU A 432 8.25 1.72 30.49
N THR A 433 8.55 0.46 30.83
CA THR A 433 7.52 -0.59 30.93
C THR A 433 6.49 -0.26 32.01
N ARG A 434 6.91 0.21 33.19
CA ARG A 434 5.99 0.66 34.25
C ARG A 434 5.13 1.84 33.79
N ARG A 435 5.73 2.86 33.16
CA ARG A 435 5.00 4.01 32.59
C ARG A 435 3.92 3.53 31.62
N LYS A 436 4.26 2.59 30.73
CA LYS A 436 3.34 2.06 29.71
C LYS A 436 2.19 1.25 30.32
N ILE A 437 2.46 0.42 31.33
CA ILE A 437 1.43 -0.31 32.07
C ILE A 437 0.48 0.67 32.78
N SER A 438 1.03 1.71 33.43
CA SER A 438 0.23 2.73 34.12
C SER A 438 -0.68 3.50 33.14
N LEU A 439 -0.16 3.91 31.98
CA LEU A 439 -0.95 4.57 30.93
C LEU A 439 -2.06 3.66 30.40
N THR A 440 -1.75 2.39 30.11
CA THR A 440 -2.74 1.42 29.63
C THR A 440 -3.85 1.21 30.65
N ARG A 441 -3.52 1.11 31.95
CA ARG A 441 -4.50 0.99 33.03
C ARG A 441 -5.37 2.24 33.18
N ALA A 442 -4.77 3.43 33.08
CA ALA A 442 -5.51 4.69 33.16
C ALA A 442 -6.57 4.78 32.04
N VAL A 443 -6.21 4.41 30.81
CA VAL A 443 -7.14 4.37 29.66
C VAL A 443 -8.28 3.37 29.90
N SER A 444 -7.98 2.17 30.45
CA SER A 444 -9.01 1.17 30.76
C SER A 444 -9.98 1.63 31.86
N ILE A 445 -9.47 2.31 32.90
CA ILE A 445 -10.30 2.82 34.02
C ILE A 445 -11.18 3.99 33.55
N SER A 446 -10.65 4.91 32.75
CA SER A 446 -11.44 6.00 32.15
C SER A 446 -12.56 5.49 31.24
N SER A 447 -12.32 4.39 30.53
CA SER A 447 -13.32 3.73 29.67
C SER A 447 -14.41 3.00 30.46
N THR A 448 -14.14 2.58 31.70
CA THR A 448 -15.13 1.94 32.59
C THR A 448 -15.91 2.97 33.42
N ALA A 449 -15.27 4.07 33.82
CA ALA A 449 -15.92 5.16 34.56
C ALA A 449 -16.98 5.88 33.73
N THR A 450 -16.76 6.05 32.42
CA THR A 450 -17.74 6.63 31.48
C THR A 450 -18.93 5.71 31.19
N ARG A 451 -18.79 4.40 31.43
CA ARG A 451 -19.87 3.41 31.23
C ARG A 451 -20.77 3.24 32.48
N SER A 452 -20.36 3.76 33.63
CA SER A 452 -21.07 3.60 34.91
C SER A 452 -22.12 4.68 35.20
N THR A 453 -22.35 5.62 34.28
CA THR A 453 -23.38 6.68 34.41
C THR A 453 -24.63 6.46 33.55
N GLU A 454 -24.81 5.27 32.96
CA GLU A 454 -26.11 4.86 32.41
C GLU A 454 -27.04 4.46 33.56
N GLY A 455 -27.89 5.42 33.93
CA GLY A 455 -28.79 5.35 35.07
C GLY A 455 -29.85 4.26 34.95
N SER A 456 -29.94 3.47 36.00
CA SER A 456 -31.07 2.62 36.35
C SER A 456 -32.33 3.48 36.51
N SER A 457 -33.25 3.39 35.56
CA SER A 457 -34.63 3.89 35.75
C SER A 457 -35.49 2.77 36.37
N PRO A 458 -36.30 3.05 37.40
CA PRO A 458 -37.20 2.06 37.99
C PRO A 458 -38.52 2.06 37.22
N THR A 459 -38.86 0.95 36.55
CA THR A 459 -40.22 0.72 36.04
C THR A 459 -40.81 -0.52 36.67
N SER A 460 -41.88 -0.28 37.43
CA SER A 460 -42.84 -1.22 37.97
C SER A 460 -43.90 -1.61 36.91
N GLY A 461 -44.37 -2.86 36.93
CA GLY A 461 -45.65 -3.28 36.32
C GLY A 461 -45.58 -4.49 35.38
N PRO A 462 -46.68 -5.26 35.22
CA PRO A 462 -46.67 -6.69 35.57
C PRO A 462 -46.89 -7.71 34.43
N ALA A 463 -46.56 -8.95 34.79
CA ALA A 463 -46.89 -10.29 34.27
C ALA A 463 -47.78 -10.45 33.02
N HIS A 464 -47.30 -11.28 32.08
CA HIS A 464 -48.12 -12.26 31.35
C HIS A 464 -47.32 -13.53 31.01
N HIS A 465 -47.95 -14.68 31.23
CA HIS A 465 -47.52 -16.04 30.87
C HIS A 465 -47.56 -16.29 29.36
N HIS A 466 -46.60 -17.05 28.80
CA HIS A 466 -46.71 -18.47 28.38
C HIS A 466 -45.84 -18.89 27.15
N TRP A 467 -45.20 -20.07 27.28
CA TRP A 467 -44.63 -21.04 26.28
C TRP A 467 -43.67 -20.49 25.19
N GLY A 468 -42.48 -21.03 24.89
CA GLY A 468 -41.90 -22.37 25.10
C GLY A 468 -41.53 -22.96 23.72
N LEU A 469 -40.25 -22.98 23.34
CA LEU A 469 -39.53 -24.10 22.67
C LEU A 469 -38.20 -23.68 21.99
N HIS A 470 -37.28 -24.63 22.09
CA HIS A 470 -36.05 -24.89 21.35
C HIS A 470 -34.72 -24.17 21.69
N ARG A 471 -33.95 -24.97 22.43
CA ARG A 471 -32.54 -24.97 22.79
C ARG A 471 -31.70 -25.40 21.58
N THR A 472 -30.70 -24.62 21.22
CA THR A 472 -29.46 -25.12 20.59
C THR A 472 -28.28 -24.35 21.16
N ASP A 473 -27.32 -25.12 21.64
CA ASP A 473 -26.12 -24.69 22.35
C ASP A 473 -25.19 -23.85 21.45
N SER A 474 -24.71 -22.72 21.98
CA SER A 474 -23.47 -22.11 21.50
C SER A 474 -22.74 -21.50 22.70
N LEU A 475 -21.57 -22.07 22.97
CA LEU A 475 -20.65 -21.73 24.05
C LEU A 475 -20.04 -20.35 23.81
N SER A 476 -20.49 -19.36 24.55
CA SER A 476 -19.77 -18.10 24.73
C SER A 476 -18.67 -18.31 25.78
N GLU A 477 -17.42 -18.38 25.31
CA GLU A 477 -16.22 -18.33 26.13
C GLU A 477 -16.15 -17.00 26.89
N LEU A 478 -16.25 -17.08 28.22
CA LEU A 478 -15.92 -16.00 29.13
C LEU A 478 -14.40 -15.77 29.07
N ALA A 479 -13.99 -14.61 28.57
CA ALA A 479 -12.63 -14.13 28.71
C ALA A 479 -12.31 -13.90 30.20
N THR A 480 -11.55 -14.82 30.78
CA THR A 480 -10.97 -14.72 32.12
C THR A 480 -9.98 -13.54 32.14
N PRO A 481 -9.98 -12.67 33.16
CA PRO A 481 -8.96 -11.64 33.28
C PRO A 481 -7.58 -12.29 33.49
N LEU A 482 -6.61 -11.85 32.69
CA LEU A 482 -5.20 -12.23 32.79
C LEU A 482 -4.65 -11.90 34.17
N THR A 483 -4.41 -12.93 34.99
CA THR A 483 -3.62 -12.84 36.21
C THR A 483 -2.16 -12.55 35.82
N ILE A 484 -1.67 -11.34 36.11
CA ILE A 484 -0.24 -11.00 35.96
C ILE A 484 0.50 -11.63 37.16
N PRO A 485 1.54 -12.48 36.94
CA PRO A 485 2.36 -12.97 38.03
C PRO A 485 3.05 -11.79 38.73
N ALA A 486 2.98 -11.76 40.07
CA ALA A 486 3.76 -10.84 40.86
C ALA A 486 5.25 -11.03 40.53
N LEU A 487 5.93 -9.93 40.15
CA LEU A 487 7.38 -9.89 40.11
C LEU A 487 7.87 -10.12 41.54
N GLN A 488 8.45 -11.29 41.77
CA GLN A 488 9.08 -11.64 43.03
C GLN A 488 10.33 -10.76 43.19
N GLU A 489 10.24 -9.81 44.12
CA GLU A 489 11.36 -8.96 44.55
C GLU A 489 12.41 -9.87 45.20
N LEU A 490 13.55 -10.05 44.54
CA LEU A 490 14.78 -10.48 45.21
C LEU A 490 15.42 -9.22 45.77
N ASP A 491 15.39 -9.10 47.09
CA ASP A 491 16.16 -8.14 47.88
C ASP A 491 17.66 -8.41 47.70
N ASP A 492 18.34 -7.55 46.93
CA ASP A 492 19.77 -7.32 47.09
C ASP A 492 19.95 -6.13 48.04
N GLN A 493 20.41 -6.40 49.26
CA GLN A 493 20.78 -5.38 50.23
C GLN A 493 22.01 -4.58 49.74
N PRO A 494 22.01 -3.24 49.84
CA PRO A 494 23.20 -2.45 49.57
C PRO A 494 24.05 -2.25 50.84
N GLY A 495 25.34 -2.51 50.69
CA GLY A 495 26.38 -2.07 51.62
C GLY A 495 26.50 -0.54 51.68
N VAL A 496 26.96 -0.09 52.84
CA VAL A 496 26.89 1.28 53.39
C VAL A 496 28.04 2.19 52.88
N PHE A 497 27.78 3.51 52.90
CA PHE A 497 28.67 4.70 52.78
C PHE A 497 28.99 5.18 51.35
N PHE A 498 28.86 6.47 50.95
CA PHE A 498 29.11 7.76 51.62
C PHE A 498 28.04 8.87 51.33
N LYS A 499 28.06 9.92 52.17
CA LYS A 499 27.24 11.16 52.14
C LYS A 499 27.78 12.27 51.21
N ALA A 500 26.89 13.27 51.02
CA ALA A 500 27.05 14.67 50.57
C ALA A 500 26.72 14.90 49.07
N SER A 501 25.96 15.89 48.62
CA SER A 501 25.44 17.14 49.24
C SER A 501 24.44 17.81 48.28
N ASP A 502 23.48 18.54 48.84
CA ASP A 502 22.80 19.78 48.38
C ASP A 502 22.71 20.13 46.88
N ASN A 503 21.49 20.31 46.35
CA ASN A 503 20.87 21.65 46.15
C ASN A 503 19.60 21.63 45.26
N GLN A 504 18.56 22.26 45.82
CA GLN A 504 17.67 23.30 45.26
C GLN A 504 16.82 23.10 43.97
N HIS A 505 15.50 23.23 44.21
CA HIS A 505 14.48 24.00 43.48
C HIS A 505 14.39 23.98 41.94
N ALA A 506 13.25 23.53 41.42
CA ALA A 506 12.40 24.33 40.52
C ALA A 506 10.97 23.76 40.41
N LEU A 507 9.98 24.67 40.51
CA LEU A 507 8.57 24.49 40.21
C LEU A 507 8.35 24.39 38.69
N GLY A 508 7.37 23.58 38.25
CA GLY A 508 6.86 23.58 36.88
C GLY A 508 5.51 22.84 36.78
N HIS A 509 4.48 23.54 36.29
CA HIS A 509 3.08 23.13 36.17
C HIS A 509 2.83 21.89 35.28
N PRO A 510 1.69 21.18 35.45
CA PRO A 510 1.36 20.01 34.63
C PRO A 510 0.68 20.42 33.31
N VAL A 511 1.22 19.92 32.20
CA VAL A 511 0.58 19.88 30.88
C VAL A 511 -0.38 18.69 30.86
N ARG A 512 -1.67 18.96 30.58
CA ARG A 512 -2.70 17.94 30.34
C ARG A 512 -2.57 17.42 28.91
N THR A 513 -2.25 16.14 28.76
CA THR A 513 -2.34 15.41 27.49
C THR A 513 -3.62 14.58 27.49
N ALA A 514 -4.46 14.76 26.47
CA ALA A 514 -5.68 13.99 26.24
C ALA A 514 -5.36 12.73 25.41
N THR A 515 -5.83 11.58 25.87
CA THR A 515 -5.70 10.27 25.19
C THR A 515 -6.98 9.93 24.45
N PHE A 516 -6.87 9.58 23.17
CA PHE A 516 -7.97 9.09 22.33
C PHE A 516 -7.99 7.56 22.22
N THR A 517 -9.19 7.01 22.07
CA THR A 517 -9.51 5.59 21.85
C THR A 517 -10.00 5.38 20.43
N GLU A 518 -9.33 4.53 19.65
CA GLU A 518 -9.79 4.08 18.33
C GLU A 518 -10.80 2.93 18.47
N THR A 519 -11.86 2.95 17.65
CA THR A 519 -12.82 1.86 17.49
C THR A 519 -12.67 1.25 16.09
N SER A 520 -12.36 -0.05 16.04
CA SER A 520 -12.24 -0.83 14.80
C SER A 520 -13.62 -1.34 14.36
N ILE A 521 -13.98 -1.10 13.11
CA ILE A 521 -15.16 -1.68 12.44
C ILE A 521 -14.67 -2.75 11.44
N GLY A 522 -15.26 -3.94 11.51
CA GLY A 522 -14.87 -5.11 10.73
C GLY A 522 -15.09 -4.96 9.23
N SER A 523 -14.10 -5.43 8.45
CA SER A 523 -14.12 -5.42 6.99
C SER A 523 -14.63 -6.76 6.43
N GLY A 524 -15.77 -6.72 5.75
CA GLY A 524 -16.14 -7.72 4.75
C GLY A 524 -15.71 -7.22 3.37
N SER A 525 -14.91 -8.00 2.63
CA SER A 525 -14.44 -7.61 1.29
C SER A 525 -15.59 -7.55 0.28
N PRO A 526 -15.80 -6.42 -0.41
CA PRO A 526 -16.61 -6.39 -1.62
C PRO A 526 -15.75 -6.76 -2.84
N ILE A 527 -16.35 -7.49 -3.78
CA ILE A 527 -15.77 -7.80 -5.10
C ILE A 527 -15.79 -6.49 -5.94
N PRO A 528 -14.70 -6.12 -6.63
CA PRO A 528 -14.66 -4.91 -7.46
C PRO A 528 -15.65 -4.95 -8.62
N TRP A 529 -16.21 -3.79 -8.98
CA TRP A 529 -17.28 -3.68 -9.98
C TRP A 529 -16.80 -3.86 -11.44
N TYR A 530 -15.51 -3.71 -11.72
CA TYR A 530 -14.94 -3.88 -13.07
C TYR A 530 -14.72 -5.35 -13.48
N GLU A 531 -14.88 -6.33 -12.58
CA GLU A 531 -14.84 -7.75 -12.94
C GLU A 531 -16.13 -8.24 -13.64
N ARG A 532 -17.19 -7.42 -13.73
CA ARG A 532 -18.46 -7.82 -14.38
C ARG A 532 -18.52 -7.61 -15.89
N ASP A 533 -17.64 -6.81 -16.49
CA ASP A 533 -17.81 -6.38 -17.89
C ASP A 533 -16.91 -7.13 -18.91
N ASN A 534 -16.13 -8.12 -18.47
CA ASN A 534 -15.25 -8.89 -19.38
C ASN A 534 -15.89 -10.14 -20.01
N GLU A 535 -17.13 -10.50 -19.67
CA GLU A 535 -17.82 -11.68 -20.26
C GLU A 535 -18.78 -11.33 -21.42
N LEU A 536 -18.91 -10.07 -21.81
CA LEU A 536 -19.90 -9.62 -22.82
C LEU A 536 -19.33 -9.18 -24.18
N ILE A 537 -18.05 -9.45 -24.46
CA ILE A 537 -17.41 -9.11 -25.76
C ILE A 537 -17.18 -10.38 -26.64
N ASN A 538 -18.00 -11.43 -26.48
CA ASN A 538 -17.97 -12.62 -27.35
C ASN A 538 -19.37 -13.09 -27.80
N SER A 539 -20.25 -12.17 -28.16
CA SER A 539 -21.49 -12.49 -28.89
C SER A 539 -21.59 -11.64 -30.15
N ARG A 540 -20.86 -12.07 -31.18
CA ARG A 540 -20.94 -11.52 -32.54
C ARG A 540 -22.32 -11.84 -33.12
N ALA A 541 -22.98 -10.80 -33.61
CA ALA A 541 -24.27 -10.81 -34.26
C ALA A 541 -24.32 -11.81 -35.45
N ALA A 542 -25.36 -12.65 -35.47
CA ALA A 542 -25.79 -13.38 -36.66
C ALA A 542 -26.99 -12.64 -37.29
N PRO A 543 -27.03 -12.44 -38.62
CA PRO A 543 -28.17 -11.83 -39.27
C PRO A 543 -29.32 -12.84 -39.43
N VAL A 544 -30.54 -12.34 -39.21
CA VAL A 544 -31.81 -13.03 -39.46
C VAL A 544 -31.96 -13.26 -40.96
N GLY A 545 -32.04 -14.53 -41.37
CA GLY A 545 -32.37 -14.96 -42.73
C GLY A 545 -33.59 -15.88 -42.70
N LEU A 546 -34.60 -15.51 -43.49
CA LEU A 546 -35.88 -16.20 -43.67
C LEU A 546 -35.72 -17.55 -44.42
N GLU A 547 -36.69 -18.42 -44.16
CA GLU A 547 -36.87 -19.80 -44.61
C GLU A 547 -36.83 -20.02 -46.14
N GLY A 548 -36.40 -21.22 -46.57
CA GLY A 548 -36.72 -21.74 -47.91
C GLY A 548 -35.91 -22.95 -48.42
N THR A 549 -36.29 -24.16 -48.00
CA THR A 549 -36.24 -25.48 -48.71
C THR A 549 -34.93 -26.08 -49.30
N PRO A 550 -34.77 -27.43 -49.29
CA PRO A 550 -33.53 -28.11 -49.69
C PRO A 550 -33.56 -28.62 -51.14
N GLY A 551 -32.41 -28.54 -51.82
CA GLY A 551 -32.19 -29.15 -53.14
C GLY A 551 -30.77 -29.67 -53.27
N MET A 552 -30.64 -30.97 -53.54
CA MET A 552 -29.42 -31.68 -53.93
C MET A 552 -28.75 -31.07 -55.18
N GLY A 553 -27.42 -31.16 -55.28
CA GLY A 553 -26.72 -30.99 -56.56
C GLY A 553 -25.20 -30.96 -56.45
N CYS A 554 -24.53 -31.91 -57.10
CA CYS A 554 -23.09 -32.00 -57.33
C CYS A 554 -22.58 -31.03 -58.42
N GLY A 555 -21.25 -30.82 -58.46
CA GLY A 555 -20.47 -30.21 -59.56
C GLY A 555 -19.55 -29.11 -59.00
N VAL A 556 -18.22 -29.25 -58.90
CA VAL A 556 -17.18 -29.40 -59.93
C VAL A 556 -17.43 -28.49 -61.13
N ILE A 557 -16.60 -27.45 -61.28
CA ILE A 557 -15.88 -27.03 -62.49
C ILE A 557 -14.90 -25.90 -62.13
N ASP A 558 -13.70 -26.02 -62.71
CA ASP A 558 -12.55 -25.11 -62.78
C ASP A 558 -12.82 -23.82 -63.60
N GLU A 559 -11.74 -23.05 -63.79
CA GLU A 559 -11.48 -21.94 -64.72
C GLU A 559 -11.55 -20.56 -64.05
N ASP A 560 -10.38 -19.96 -63.75
CA ASP A 560 -9.50 -19.20 -64.67
C ASP A 560 -10.17 -17.94 -65.22
N GLU A 561 -9.70 -16.77 -64.80
CA GLU A 561 -9.17 -15.75 -65.72
C GLU A 561 -8.53 -14.58 -64.97
N ASP A 562 -7.30 -14.30 -65.38
CA ASP A 562 -6.56 -13.05 -65.18
C ASP A 562 -7.28 -11.84 -65.81
N ILE A 563 -6.88 -10.62 -65.41
CA ILE A 563 -6.49 -9.47 -66.27
C ILE A 563 -6.79 -8.08 -65.64
N TYR A 564 -5.68 -7.39 -65.34
CA TYR A 564 -5.35 -5.97 -65.56
C TYR A 564 -5.94 -4.78 -64.76
N ASN A 565 -4.96 -4.01 -64.26
CA ASN A 565 -4.69 -2.57 -64.40
C ASN A 565 -5.18 -1.50 -63.41
N GLU A 566 -4.15 -0.83 -62.87
CA GLU A 566 -3.89 0.62 -62.84
C GLU A 566 -4.99 1.59 -62.42
N GLY A 567 -4.68 2.36 -61.38
CA GLY A 567 -5.41 3.56 -61.00
C GLY A 567 -4.64 4.40 -59.98
N SER A 568 -3.60 5.09 -60.43
CA SER A 568 -2.92 6.15 -59.69
C SER A 568 -3.86 7.34 -59.44
N MET A 569 -3.91 7.87 -58.21
CA MET A 569 -4.26 9.27 -57.98
C MET A 569 -3.39 9.88 -56.89
N SER A 570 -2.49 10.75 -57.34
CA SER A 570 -1.78 11.78 -56.59
C SER A 570 -2.71 12.95 -56.26
N PHE A 571 -2.55 13.55 -55.08
CA PHE A 571 -2.89 14.96 -54.87
C PHE A 571 -1.82 15.64 -53.99
N GLN A 572 -1.07 16.55 -54.61
CA GLN A 572 -0.27 17.60 -53.96
C GLN A 572 -0.95 18.95 -54.20
N SER A 573 -0.95 19.81 -53.18
CA SER A 573 -1.04 21.28 -53.26
C SER A 573 -0.77 21.82 -51.85
N LEU A 574 0.45 22.22 -51.47
CA LEU A 574 1.03 23.58 -51.59
C LEU A 574 0.09 24.71 -51.10
N VAL A 575 0.48 25.43 -50.04
CA VAL A 575 0.76 26.88 -50.04
C VAL A 575 1.75 27.22 -48.91
N ASN A 576 2.82 27.93 -49.31
CA ASN A 576 3.86 28.56 -48.48
C ASN A 576 3.39 29.87 -47.82
N GLY A 577 4.03 30.25 -46.71
CA GLY A 577 3.99 31.61 -46.15
C GLY A 577 5.08 31.83 -45.10
N ALA A 578 6.14 32.52 -45.52
CA ALA A 578 7.44 32.71 -44.85
C ALA A 578 7.45 33.77 -43.70
N PRO A 579 8.61 34.00 -43.03
CA PRO A 579 8.74 34.56 -41.68
C PRO A 579 9.07 36.07 -41.65
N ASN A 580 9.04 36.68 -40.45
CA ASN A 580 10.03 37.66 -39.91
C ASN A 580 9.50 38.39 -38.65
N LEU A 581 10.14 38.16 -37.49
CA LEU A 581 10.90 39.12 -36.67
C LEU A 581 11.30 38.50 -35.33
#